data_AF-A0A9E7D9H8-F1
#
_entry.id   AF-A0A9E7D9H8-F1
#
_cell.length_a   1.000
_cell.length_b   1.000
_cell.length_c   1.000
_cell.angle_alpha   90.00
_cell.angle_beta   90.00
_cell.angle_gamma   90.00
#
_symmetry.space_group_name_H-M   'P 1'
#
loop_
_entity.id
_entity.type
_entity.pdbx_description
1 polymer ?
#
loop_
_entity_poly.entity_id
_entity_poly.type
_entity_poly.pdbx_seq_one_letter_code
_entity_poly.pdbx_strand_id
1 'polypeptide(L)' 'MDPMIRWGFRLAQWFRHPPSRQRVIIMALVLGLCVALVLVERFIGWPQWATLGNQPPRIVRQ' A
#
# COMPACT_ATOMS: atom_id res chain seq x y z
N MET A 1 26.26 15.05 -12.24
CA MET A 1 25.64 13.70 -12.12
C MET A 1 24.14 13.89 -12.10
N ASP A 2 23.48 13.62 -13.21
CA ASP A 2 22.06 13.91 -13.38
C ASP A 2 21.20 13.23 -12.31
N PRO A 3 20.12 13.88 -11.85
CA PRO A 3 19.23 13.30 -10.83
C PRO A 3 18.69 11.93 -11.25
N MET A 4 18.46 11.73 -12.55
CA MET A 4 17.98 10.46 -13.11
C MET A 4 18.98 9.31 -12.92
N ILE A 5 20.27 9.58 -13.13
CA ILE A 5 21.34 8.59 -12.98
C ILE A 5 21.45 8.12 -11.52
N ARG A 6 21.30 9.05 -10.55
CA ARG A 6 21.33 8.71 -9.12
C ARG A 6 20.22 7.75 -8.70
N TRP A 7 19.00 7.94 -9.20
CA TRP A 7 17.89 7.04 -8.90
C TRP A 7 18.08 5.67 -9.57
N GLY A 8 18.55 5.64 -10.82
CA GLY A 8 18.87 4.40 -11.53
C GLY A 8 19.91 3.54 -10.81
N PHE A 9 21.02 4.14 -10.36
CA PHE A 9 22.02 3.43 -9.57
C PHE A 9 21.49 2.91 -8.24
N ARG A 10 20.62 3.68 -7.56
CA ARG A 10 20.03 3.26 -6.27
C ARG A 10 19.08 2.07 -6.44
N LEU A 11 18.29 2.04 -7.51
CA LEU A 11 17.44 0.90 -7.88
C LEU A 11 18.26 -0.32 -8.28
N ALA A 12 19.30 -0.14 -9.09
CA ALA A 12 20.22 -1.21 -9.45
C ALA A 12 20.93 -1.80 -8.22
N GLN A 13 21.28 -0.96 -7.25
CA GLN A 13 21.88 -1.40 -6.00
C GLN A 13 20.89 -2.14 -5.09
N TRP A 14 19.61 -1.76 -5.09
CA TRP A 14 18.54 -2.55 -4.45
C TRP A 14 18.40 -3.94 -5.07
N PHE A 15 18.58 -4.08 -6.38
CA PHE A 15 18.52 -5.37 -7.06
C PHE A 15 19.72 -6.27 -6.73
N ARG A 16 20.91 -5.69 -6.58
CA ARG A 16 22.16 -6.41 -6.25
C ARG A 16 22.31 -6.72 -4.76
N HIS A 17 21.88 -5.80 -3.90
CA HIS A 17 21.87 -5.94 -2.45
C HIS A 17 20.44 -5.76 -1.95
N PRO A 18 19.64 -6.84 -2.03
CA PRO A 18 18.28 -6.77 -1.56
C PRO A 18 18.27 -6.33 -0.08
N PRO A 19 17.36 -5.42 0.30
CA PRO A 19 17.16 -5.08 1.70
C PRO A 19 16.90 -6.36 2.51
N SER A 20 17.29 -6.36 3.80
CA SER A 20 17.19 -7.53 4.69
C SER A 20 15.91 -8.33 4.42
N ARG A 21 16.04 -9.66 4.27
CA ARG A 21 14.96 -10.58 3.87
C ARG A 21 13.67 -10.33 4.65
N GLN A 22 13.79 -9.98 5.92
CA GLN A 22 12.69 -9.66 6.82
C GLN A 22 11.84 -8.48 6.34
N ARG A 23 12.45 -7.41 5.80
CA ARG A 23 11.71 -6.26 5.22
C ARG A 23 10.96 -6.66 3.96
N VAL A 24 11.57 -7.47 3.09
CA VAL A 24 10.93 -7.95 1.86
C VAL A 24 9.72 -8.83 2.18
N ILE A 25 9.84 -9.72 3.17
CA ILE A 25 8.73 -10.58 3.62
C ILE A 25 7.58 -9.75 4.18
N ILE A 26 7.85 -8.76 5.04
CA ILE A 26 6.81 -7.87 5.56
C ILE A 26 6.12 -7.13 4.41
N MET A 27 6.88 -6.59 3.46
CA MET A 27 6.33 -5.86 2.32
C MET A 27 5.45 -6.77 1.45
N ALA A 28 5.93 -7.98 1.15
CA ALA A 28 5.20 -8.98 0.37
C ALA A 28 3.92 -9.46 1.09
N LEU A 29 3.98 -9.65 2.40
CA LEU A 29 2.85 -10.03 3.24
C LEU A 29 1.79 -8.93 3.25
N VAL A 30 2.19 -7.68 3.50
CA VAL A 30 1.27 -6.52 3.52
C VAL A 30 0.65 -6.30 2.14
N LEU A 31 1.45 -6.38 1.08
CA LEU A 31 0.95 -6.25 -0.29
C LEU A 31 -0.03 -7.38 -0.63
N GLY A 32 0.33 -8.63 -0.29
CA GLY A 32 -0.54 -9.79 -0.48
C GLY A 32 -1.84 -9.68 0.30
N LEU A 33 -1.80 -9.17 1.53
CA LEU A 33 -2.98 -8.93 2.36
C LEU A 33 -3.91 -7.87 1.73
N CYS A 34 -3.34 -6.76 1.24
CA CYS A 34 -4.10 -5.70 0.60
C CYS A 34 -4.78 -6.20 -0.69
N VAL A 35 -4.03 -6.94 -1.52
CA VAL A 35 -4.56 -7.55 -2.75
C VAL A 35 -5.65 -8.58 -2.41
N ALA A 36 -5.42 -9.45 -1.42
CA ALA A 36 -6.41 -10.42 -0.98
C ALA A 36 -7.70 -9.75 -0.51
N LEU A 37 -7.59 -8.66 0.26
CA LEU A 37 -8.73 -7.90 0.75
C LEU A 37 -9.54 -7.29 -0.39
N VAL A 38 -8.87 -6.72 -1.41
CA VAL A 38 -9.53 -6.19 -2.63
C VAL A 38 -10.19 -7.29 -3.45
N LEU A 39 -9.55 -8.46 -3.57
CA LEU A 39 -10.19 -9.61 -4.23
C LEU A 39 -11.46 -10.01 -3.46
N VAL A 40 -11.37 -10.18 -2.14
CA VAL A 40 -12.51 -10.52 -1.31
C VAL A 40 -13.64 -9.50 -1.45
N GLU A 41 -13.32 -8.20 -1.43
CA GLU A 41 -14.27 -7.11 -1.69
C GLU A 41 -14.97 -7.27 -3.04
N ARG A 42 -14.21 -7.58 -4.09
CA ARG A 42 -14.76 -7.65 -5.46
C ARG A 42 -15.54 -8.93 -5.74
N PHE A 43 -15.23 -10.03 -5.05
CA PHE A 43 -15.90 -11.31 -5.24
C PHE A 43 -17.13 -11.52 -4.34
N ILE A 44 -17.12 -11.02 -3.10
CA ILE A 44 -18.24 -11.16 -2.15
C ILE A 44 -19.10 -9.89 -2.05
N GLY A 45 -18.58 -8.73 -2.44
CA GLY A 45 -19.23 -7.45 -2.21
C GLY A 45 -18.97 -6.95 -0.79
N TRP A 46 -18.78 -5.63 -0.66
CA TRP A 46 -18.47 -5.01 0.62
C TRP A 46 -19.71 -4.97 1.52
N PRO A 47 -19.65 -5.53 2.72
CA PRO A 47 -20.81 -5.62 3.58
C PRO A 47 -21.16 -4.27 4.22
N GLN A 48 -22.43 -4.08 4.52
CA GLN A 48 -23.01 -2.79 4.93
C GLN A 48 -22.43 -2.26 6.25
N TRP A 49 -21.88 -3.15 7.08
CA TRP A 49 -21.18 -2.81 8.32
C TRP A 49 -19.80 -2.20 8.09
N ALA A 50 -19.21 -2.41 6.92
CA ALA A 50 -17.92 -1.84 6.53
C ALA A 50 -18.09 -0.59 5.64
N THR A 51 -19.33 -0.24 5.27
CA THR A 51 -19.64 1.05 4.65
C THR A 51 -19.59 2.12 5.72
N LEU A 52 -18.61 3.02 5.63
CA LEU A 52 -18.61 4.26 6.41
C LEU A 52 -19.88 5.04 6.04
N GLY A 53 -20.79 5.18 7.01
CA GLY A 53 -21.94 6.07 6.87
C GLY A 53 -21.42 7.45 6.49
N ASN A 54 -21.94 8.01 5.40
CA ASN A 54 -21.48 9.27 4.82
C ASN A 54 -21.87 10.41 5.78
N GLN A 55 -21.14 10.54 6.88
CA GLN A 55 -21.43 11.48 7.95
C GLN A 55 -21.05 12.87 7.40
N PRO A 56 -22.01 13.78 7.19
CA PRO A 56 -21.68 15.11 6.71
C PRO A 56 -20.68 15.75 7.67
N PRO A 57 -19.70 16.52 7.14
CA PRO A 57 -18.68 17.15 7.97
C PRO A 57 -19.36 17.95 9.08
N ARG A 58 -19.01 17.66 10.33
CA ARG A 58 -19.54 18.37 11.49
C ARG A 58 -19.05 19.82 11.41
N ILE A 59 -19.90 20.70 10.90
CA ILE A 59 -19.65 22.14 10.83
C ILE A 59 -19.71 22.67 12.27
N VAL A 60 -18.55 22.80 12.91
CA VAL A 60 -18.44 23.45 14.22
C VAL A 60 -18.54 24.95 13.96
N ARG A 61 -19.75 25.49 14.07
CA ARG A 61 -20.00 26.93 13.97
C ARG A 61 -19.38 27.59 15.22
N GLN A 62 -18.24 28.25 15.03
CA GLN A 62 -17.64 29.18 15.99
C GLN A 62 -18.29 30.55 15.83
#